data_AF-A0A419JR46-F1
#
_entry.id   AF-A0A419JR46-F1
#
_cell.length_a   1.000
_cell.length_b   1.000
_cell.length_c   1.000
_cell.angle_alpha   90.00
_cell.angle_beta   90.00
_cell.angle_gamma   90.00
#
_symmetry.space_group_name_H-M   'P 1'
#
loop_
_entity.id
_entity.type
_entity.pdbx_description
1 polymer ?
#
loop_
_entity_poly.entity_id
_entity_poly.type
_entity_poly.pdbx_seq_one_letter_code
_entity_poly.pdbx_strand_id
1 'polypeptide(L)'
;MLTDVEKSINRSYTLTYSRTPMKKPDYSALCDLNASEVLGADKSRLLVVENSYVKAVFGLDPPKGLQAFYNLESGLNESITSPLWSLTSPSVMVDGKWLGAQDMEDMNVKVTVNGSLMVEISVSGYLPGFKVEETFRFYTHSRFFDFKTTLTPVSNVKVDALSVFSAFYRKGVFEKVLLSNGSFIDFSSIPGVRSFDPGNWSMLVGPYGNVYVTIKPEALLNRVVETDIPDYDLITYLIDPSEISENAPLVFEGRFMVLSEVPSLDVLDGEYFKHKTPLVVEVSMPKVLFNVKGPHKVDIYETFKVYLQVITRRTLRRILLNASTSSPNLVCLSKPIYSSFVPSNITWTTTWYFRASSEGIYTINFSLSTWNETMSVLYNIKVVIPVLAPSVDVAFRVVDFDGETAIGDVDLVLLDKYGDVVKTLAVPPSGNITTSVQVGGYKALIYRNGSLIGCNSIEVSKSENITLKTWAYDFNVLAVNEEGKPISDALVVLRPLNQNISAEYRMFSNSSGVARFENIFNGTYNLKVMWRNEMVENLDINVQEDELTHTVVFENWGVKVEISVPEKLPQGIRYVCEPVVFPVYFSYGEAASGSIRIIDEDGKETPHTKY
;
A
#
# COMPACT_ATOMS: atom_id res chain seq x y z
N MET A 1 30.96 -3.15 26.01
CA MET A 1 30.16 -3.71 27.11
C MET A 1 30.05 -2.67 28.21
N LEU A 2 28.98 -1.89 28.13
CA LEU A 2 28.25 -1.18 29.19
C LEU A 2 26.98 -0.77 28.45
N THR A 3 25.96 -1.60 28.59
CA THR A 3 24.71 -1.63 27.85
C THR A 3 23.78 -0.51 28.28
N ASP A 4 23.18 0.10 27.27
CA ASP A 4 21.93 0.86 27.21
C ASP A 4 21.20 1.17 28.53
N VAL A 5 21.21 2.46 28.89
CA VAL A 5 20.05 3.10 29.55
C VAL A 5 19.27 3.76 28.41
N GLU A 6 18.12 3.18 28.09
CA GLU A 6 17.39 3.40 26.85
C GLU A 6 16.96 4.86 26.63
N LYS A 7 17.16 5.30 25.39
CA LYS A 7 16.52 6.43 24.71
C LYS A 7 15.00 6.27 24.51
N SER A 8 14.35 5.23 25.03
CA SER A 8 12.90 5.08 25.03
C SER A 8 12.35 5.88 26.21
N ILE A 9 11.51 6.90 26.08
CA ILE A 9 10.18 6.89 25.44
C ILE A 9 9.92 8.29 24.87
N ASN A 10 10.75 8.77 23.94
CA ASN A 10 10.32 9.87 23.07
C ASN A 10 9.36 9.29 22.01
N ARG A 11 8.09 9.11 22.39
CA ARG A 11 7.03 8.79 21.42
C ARG A 11 6.74 10.03 20.58
N SER A 12 7.19 10.00 19.33
CA SER A 12 6.82 10.98 18.31
C SER A 12 5.37 10.73 17.88
N TYR A 13 4.42 11.55 18.34
CA TYR A 13 3.04 11.49 17.86
C TYR A 13 2.87 12.36 16.61
N THR A 14 2.32 11.79 15.54
CA THR A 14 1.92 12.56 14.35
C THR A 14 0.58 13.26 14.63
N LEU A 15 0.62 14.58 14.83
CA LEU A 15 -0.59 15.42 14.95
C LEU A 15 -1.18 15.66 13.55
N THR A 16 -2.33 15.05 13.28
CA THR A 16 -3.11 15.28 12.05
C THR A 16 -3.99 16.50 12.25
N TYR A 17 -3.67 17.62 11.58
CA TYR A 17 -4.50 18.83 11.63
C TYR A 17 -5.61 18.78 10.58
N SER A 18 -6.86 18.83 11.03
CA SER A 18 -8.03 19.08 10.19
C SER A 18 -8.31 20.58 10.07
N ARG A 19 -8.69 21.06 8.88
CA ARG A 19 -9.18 22.44 8.67
C ARG A 19 -10.61 22.64 9.16
N THR A 20 -11.33 21.55 9.42
CA THR A 20 -12.64 21.59 10.06
C THR A 20 -12.39 21.76 11.56
N PRO A 21 -12.97 22.77 12.24
CA PRO A 21 -12.95 22.79 13.70
C PRO A 21 -13.49 21.43 14.16
N MET A 22 -12.65 20.63 14.83
CA MET A 22 -13.13 19.42 15.46
C MET A 22 -14.24 19.87 16.40
N LYS A 23 -15.47 19.40 16.17
CA LYS A 23 -16.48 19.39 17.23
C LYS A 23 -15.76 18.85 18.46
N LYS A 24 -15.94 19.49 19.63
CA LYS A 24 -15.50 18.91 20.91
C LYS A 24 -15.85 17.43 20.85
N PRO A 25 -14.87 16.51 20.92
CA PRO A 25 -15.18 15.11 20.85
C PRO A 25 -16.19 14.82 21.95
N ASP A 26 -17.34 14.28 21.57
CA ASP A 26 -18.35 13.90 22.53
C ASP A 26 -17.92 12.57 23.13
N TYR A 27 -17.25 12.65 24.28
CA TYR A 27 -16.79 11.48 25.01
C TYR A 27 -17.92 10.86 25.86
N SER A 28 -19.16 11.36 25.80
CA SER A 28 -20.28 10.83 26.60
C SER A 28 -20.52 9.34 26.38
N ALA A 29 -20.38 8.86 25.13
CA ALA A 29 -20.53 7.44 24.80
C ALA A 29 -19.36 6.55 25.26
N LEU A 30 -18.23 7.15 25.66
CA LEU A 30 -17.01 6.49 26.14
C LEU A 30 -16.72 6.83 27.62
N CYS A 31 -17.67 7.46 28.30
CA CYS A 31 -17.53 7.91 29.68
C CYS A 31 -18.36 7.01 30.58
N ASP A 32 -17.69 6.31 31.50
CA ASP A 32 -18.33 5.59 32.60
C ASP A 32 -18.28 6.40 33.92
N LEU A 33 -17.54 7.51 33.94
CA LEU A 33 -17.39 8.39 35.10
C LEU A 33 -18.64 9.24 35.30
N ASN A 34 -19.19 9.20 36.50
CA ASN A 34 -20.34 9.98 36.92
C ASN A 34 -20.07 10.64 38.27
N ALA A 35 -20.53 11.87 38.44
CA ALA A 35 -20.55 12.58 39.70
C ALA A 35 -21.95 13.11 39.95
N SER A 36 -22.61 12.60 41.00
CA SER A 36 -24.01 12.90 41.29
C SER A 36 -24.23 13.17 42.76
N GLU A 37 -25.17 14.07 43.05
CA GLU A 37 -25.60 14.35 44.41
C GLU A 37 -26.79 13.44 44.77
N VAL A 38 -26.73 12.82 45.94
CA VAL A 38 -27.74 11.86 46.42
C VAL A 38 -28.12 12.19 47.86
N LEU A 39 -29.37 11.97 48.23
CA LEU A 39 -29.85 12.08 49.61
C LEU A 39 -29.67 10.73 50.34
N GLY A 40 -28.92 10.75 51.44
CA GLY A 40 -28.76 9.62 52.34
C GLY A 40 -30.05 9.27 53.09
N ALA A 41 -30.10 8.07 53.68
CA ALA A 41 -31.24 7.60 54.46
C ALA A 41 -31.56 8.48 55.69
N ASP A 42 -30.54 9.16 56.22
CA ASP A 42 -30.59 10.13 57.31
C ASP A 42 -30.86 11.57 56.84
N LYS A 43 -31.20 11.75 55.56
CA LYS A 43 -31.34 13.06 54.87
C LYS A 43 -30.03 13.84 54.73
N SER A 44 -28.88 13.23 54.96
CA SER A 44 -27.59 13.85 54.62
C SER A 44 -27.46 14.05 53.11
N ARG A 45 -26.82 15.15 52.70
CA ARG A 45 -26.50 15.38 51.28
C ARG A 45 -25.14 14.76 50.98
N LEU A 46 -25.10 13.87 49.99
CA LEU A 46 -23.90 13.12 49.63
C LEU A 46 -23.51 13.39 48.18
N LEU A 47 -22.21 13.46 47.90
CA LEU A 47 -21.66 13.46 46.55
C LEU A 47 -21.09 12.08 46.25
N VAL A 48 -21.60 11.42 45.23
CA VAL A 48 -21.15 10.11 44.75
C VAL A 48 -20.38 10.29 43.46
N VAL A 49 -19.12 9.89 43.44
CA VAL A 49 -18.30 9.76 42.22
C VAL A 49 -18.06 8.29 41.94
N GLU A 50 -18.47 7.83 40.78
CA GLU A 50 -18.37 6.42 40.41
C GLU A 50 -17.96 6.24 38.94
N ASN A 51 -17.24 5.17 38.67
CA ASN A 51 -16.97 4.66 37.32
C ASN A 51 -17.16 3.13 37.32
N SER A 52 -16.71 2.42 36.28
CA SER A 52 -16.89 0.96 36.21
C SER A 52 -16.18 0.15 37.31
N TYR A 53 -15.22 0.75 38.00
CA TYR A 53 -14.30 0.06 38.92
C TYR A 53 -14.43 0.52 40.36
N VAL A 54 -14.67 1.81 40.58
CA VAL A 54 -14.65 2.42 41.92
C VAL A 54 -15.87 3.28 42.14
N LYS A 55 -16.29 3.36 43.40
CA LYS A 55 -17.27 4.34 43.87
C LYS A 55 -16.76 5.00 45.14
N ALA A 56 -16.74 6.32 45.15
CA ALA A 56 -16.34 7.17 46.25
C ALA A 56 -17.53 8.04 46.68
N VAL A 57 -17.74 8.16 47.99
CA VAL A 57 -18.85 8.93 48.56
C VAL A 57 -18.29 10.01 49.48
N PHE A 58 -18.71 11.25 49.28
CA PHE A 58 -18.34 12.40 50.09
C PHE A 58 -19.58 12.97 50.78
N GLY A 59 -19.46 13.39 52.04
CA GLY A 59 -20.52 14.09 52.76
C GLY A 59 -20.48 15.59 52.45
N LEU A 60 -21.60 16.17 52.01
CA LEU A 60 -21.74 17.60 51.76
C LEU A 60 -22.42 18.33 52.91
N ASP A 61 -23.44 17.71 53.52
CA ASP A 61 -24.20 18.29 54.63
C ASP A 61 -24.67 17.20 55.62
N PRO A 62 -24.04 17.08 56.80
CA PRO A 62 -22.84 17.82 57.21
C PRO A 62 -21.62 17.43 56.36
N PRO A 63 -20.65 18.35 56.15
CA PRO A 63 -19.45 18.06 55.38
C PRO A 63 -18.63 16.99 56.09
N LYS A 64 -18.35 15.89 55.38
CA LYS A 64 -17.50 14.77 55.79
C LYS A 64 -16.69 14.42 54.56
N GLY A 65 -15.36 14.24 54.67
CA GLY A 65 -14.46 14.09 53.51
C GLY A 65 -14.77 12.88 52.63
N LEU A 66 -13.76 12.12 52.22
CA LEU A 66 -14.05 10.86 51.53
C LEU A 66 -14.62 9.85 52.54
N GLN A 67 -15.95 9.72 52.60
CA GLN A 67 -16.69 9.00 53.66
C GLN A 67 -16.96 7.51 53.42
N ALA A 68 -16.86 7.06 52.18
CA ALA A 68 -16.92 5.63 51.86
C ALA A 68 -16.24 5.37 50.53
N PHE A 69 -15.64 4.21 50.38
CA PHE A 69 -14.99 3.80 49.15
C PHE A 69 -15.28 2.33 48.85
N TYR A 70 -15.70 2.05 47.62
CA TYR A 70 -16.12 0.74 47.17
C TYR A 70 -15.24 0.29 46.01
N ASN A 71 -14.76 -0.95 46.10
CA ASN A 71 -14.18 -1.66 44.96
C ASN A 71 -15.30 -2.44 44.27
N LEU A 72 -15.78 -1.96 43.13
CA LEU A 72 -16.96 -2.54 42.45
C LEU A 72 -16.68 -3.91 41.82
N GLU A 73 -15.41 -4.30 41.69
CA GLU A 73 -15.00 -5.61 41.18
C GLU A 73 -14.74 -6.65 42.28
N SER A 74 -14.73 -6.24 43.55
CA SER A 74 -14.40 -7.14 44.68
C SER A 74 -15.44 -8.23 44.96
N GLY A 75 -16.66 -8.07 44.43
CA GLY A 75 -17.83 -8.84 44.87
C GLY A 75 -18.31 -8.48 46.29
N LEU A 76 -17.62 -7.58 46.99
CA LEU A 76 -18.02 -7.03 48.27
C LEU A 76 -19.07 -5.94 48.03
N ASN A 77 -20.31 -6.19 48.46
CA ASN A 77 -21.42 -5.22 48.35
C ASN A 77 -21.41 -4.19 49.51
N GLU A 78 -20.25 -3.93 50.11
CA GLU A 78 -20.06 -2.95 51.18
C GLU A 78 -18.77 -2.14 50.95
N SER A 79 -18.64 -1.01 51.65
CA SER A 79 -17.45 -0.15 51.59
C SER A 79 -16.24 -0.91 52.12
N ILE A 80 -15.11 -0.86 51.40
CA ILE A 80 -13.85 -1.44 51.90
C ILE A 80 -13.26 -0.62 53.05
N THR A 81 -13.70 0.62 53.21
CA THR A 81 -13.32 1.51 54.31
C THR A 81 -14.48 1.70 55.30
N SER A 82 -14.15 2.01 56.56
CA SER A 82 -15.15 2.25 57.59
C SER A 82 -16.13 3.37 57.22
N PRO A 83 -17.45 3.21 57.41
CA PRO A 83 -18.43 4.28 57.19
C PRO A 83 -18.38 5.36 58.31
N LEU A 84 -17.74 5.05 59.44
CA LEU A 84 -17.58 5.95 60.57
C LEU A 84 -16.23 6.70 60.55
N TRP A 85 -15.20 6.13 59.91
CA TRP A 85 -13.81 6.62 59.92
C TRP A 85 -13.14 6.38 58.55
N SER A 86 -13.93 6.62 57.52
CA SER A 86 -13.58 6.59 56.12
C SER A 86 -12.25 7.26 55.79
N LEU A 87 -11.43 6.71 54.86
CA LEU A 87 -10.19 7.28 54.30
C LEU A 87 -9.80 8.65 54.92
N THR A 88 -9.39 8.62 56.20
CA THR A 88 -9.22 9.79 57.07
C THR A 88 -7.89 10.44 56.71
N SER A 89 -7.95 11.27 55.69
CA SER A 89 -6.81 11.96 55.13
C SER A 89 -7.15 13.44 55.07
N PRO A 90 -6.31 14.35 55.59
CA PRO A 90 -5.24 14.14 56.57
C PRO A 90 -5.76 13.98 58.01
N SER A 91 -4.87 13.64 58.96
CA SER A 91 -5.17 13.57 60.40
C SER A 91 -4.00 14.08 61.25
N VAL A 92 -4.29 14.70 62.40
CA VAL A 92 -3.29 15.19 63.36
C VAL A 92 -3.51 14.56 64.72
N MET A 93 -2.44 14.27 65.45
CA MET A 93 -2.50 13.85 66.85
C MET A 93 -2.14 15.03 67.75
N VAL A 94 -3.03 15.36 68.68
CA VAL A 94 -2.80 16.39 69.70
C VAL A 94 -3.17 15.82 71.06
N ASP A 95 -2.25 15.93 72.03
CA ASP A 95 -2.40 15.39 73.39
C ASP A 95 -2.78 13.90 73.39
N GLY A 96 -2.17 13.12 72.48
CA GLY A 96 -2.44 11.69 72.32
C GLY A 96 -3.78 11.33 71.67
N LYS A 97 -4.55 12.31 71.18
CA LYS A 97 -5.83 12.09 70.48
C LYS A 97 -5.70 12.35 68.98
N TRP A 98 -6.09 11.38 68.15
CA TRP A 98 -6.23 11.57 66.71
C TRP A 98 -7.47 12.42 66.37
N LEU A 99 -7.25 13.41 65.51
CA LEU A 99 -8.27 14.28 64.92
C LEU A 99 -8.17 14.19 63.40
N GLY A 100 -9.26 13.84 62.75
CA GLY A 100 -9.30 13.57 61.30
C GLY A 100 -10.27 14.48 60.56
N ALA A 101 -10.63 14.09 59.33
CA ALA A 101 -11.50 14.88 58.46
C ALA A 101 -12.87 15.24 59.06
N GLN A 102 -13.39 14.46 60.01
CA GLN A 102 -14.66 14.76 60.70
C GLN A 102 -14.52 15.79 61.81
N ASP A 103 -13.30 15.99 62.32
CA ASP A 103 -12.97 16.98 63.35
C ASP A 103 -12.53 18.32 62.73
N MET A 104 -12.55 18.43 61.40
CA MET A 104 -12.15 19.65 60.69
C MET A 104 -13.15 20.79 60.90
N GLU A 105 -12.64 21.92 61.37
CA GLU A 105 -13.40 23.17 61.43
C GLU A 105 -13.52 23.80 60.04
N ASP A 106 -14.63 24.50 59.80
CA ASP A 106 -14.96 25.17 58.53
C ASP A 106 -14.78 24.30 57.29
N MET A 107 -15.12 23.01 57.42
CA MET A 107 -14.96 22.05 56.35
C MET A 107 -15.87 22.39 55.15
N ASN A 108 -15.28 22.37 53.96
CA ASN A 108 -15.96 22.60 52.70
C ASN A 108 -15.59 21.51 51.68
N VAL A 109 -16.59 20.96 51.00
CA VAL A 109 -16.43 19.96 49.94
C VAL A 109 -17.05 20.52 48.67
N LYS A 110 -16.28 20.61 47.59
CA LYS A 110 -16.75 21.13 46.30
C LYS A 110 -16.22 20.33 45.13
N VAL A 111 -17.02 20.21 44.07
CA VAL A 111 -16.56 19.74 42.77
C VAL A 111 -15.95 20.92 42.02
N THR A 112 -14.66 20.85 41.69
CA THR A 112 -13.94 21.91 40.96
C THR A 112 -13.91 21.66 39.46
N VAL A 113 -13.90 20.41 39.04
CA VAL A 113 -13.98 19.98 37.64
C VAL A 113 -14.96 18.82 37.53
N ASN A 114 -15.90 18.92 36.59
CA ASN A 114 -16.82 17.84 36.26
C ASN A 114 -16.89 17.69 34.73
N GLY A 115 -16.31 16.63 34.19
CA GLY A 115 -16.32 16.37 32.75
C GLY A 115 -16.17 14.89 32.43
N SER A 116 -16.36 14.55 31.14
CA SER A 116 -16.43 13.17 30.65
C SER A 116 -15.14 12.34 30.78
N LEU A 117 -14.03 12.94 31.20
CA LEU A 117 -12.75 12.25 31.35
C LEU A 117 -12.22 12.29 32.79
N MET A 118 -12.64 13.29 33.57
CA MET A 118 -12.10 13.55 34.90
C MET A 118 -13.09 14.35 35.74
N VAL A 119 -13.19 13.96 37.01
CA VAL A 119 -13.89 14.70 38.07
C VAL A 119 -12.86 15.04 39.14
N GLU A 120 -12.79 16.31 39.51
CA GLU A 120 -11.94 16.81 40.59
C GLU A 120 -12.81 17.31 41.75
N ILE A 121 -12.50 16.83 42.95
CA ILE A 121 -13.15 17.24 44.19
C ILE A 121 -12.09 17.90 45.06
N SER A 122 -12.42 19.06 45.62
CA SER A 122 -11.62 19.70 46.65
C SER A 122 -12.32 19.65 48.00
N VAL A 123 -11.55 19.26 49.01
CA VAL A 123 -11.91 19.31 50.43
C VAL A 123 -10.98 20.31 51.11
N SER A 124 -11.52 21.23 51.90
CA SER A 124 -10.70 22.19 52.66
C SER A 124 -11.28 22.46 54.03
N GLY A 125 -10.44 22.79 54.99
CA GLY A 125 -10.85 23.19 56.34
C GLY A 125 -9.63 23.32 57.26
N TYR A 126 -9.85 23.23 58.57
CA TYR A 126 -8.80 23.42 59.57
C TYR A 126 -8.73 22.24 60.54
N LEU A 127 -7.54 21.70 60.72
CA LEU A 127 -7.16 20.85 61.84
C LEU A 127 -6.30 21.67 62.81
N PRO A 128 -6.17 21.28 64.09
CA PRO A 128 -5.25 21.95 65.00
C PRO A 128 -3.84 22.07 64.42
N GLY A 129 -3.34 23.31 64.33
CA GLY A 129 -2.02 23.63 63.76
C GLY A 129 -2.01 23.84 62.24
N PHE A 130 -3.00 23.36 61.48
CA PHE A 130 -2.93 23.26 60.01
C PHE A 130 -4.22 23.66 59.29
N LYS A 131 -4.08 24.49 58.26
CA LYS A 131 -5.06 24.57 57.17
C LYS A 131 -4.82 23.38 56.23
N VAL A 132 -5.89 22.65 55.95
CA VAL A 132 -5.90 21.48 55.09
C VAL A 132 -6.56 21.82 53.76
N GLU A 133 -5.90 21.46 52.66
CA GLU A 133 -6.48 21.48 51.32
C GLU A 133 -6.17 20.15 50.62
N GLU A 134 -7.20 19.34 50.42
CA GLU A 134 -7.11 18.04 49.76
C GLU A 134 -7.86 18.06 48.44
N THR A 135 -7.27 17.46 47.41
CA THR A 135 -7.86 17.35 46.08
C THR A 135 -7.86 15.90 45.63
N PHE A 136 -9.00 15.39 45.17
CA PHE A 136 -9.15 14.05 44.62
C PHE A 136 -9.50 14.13 43.13
N ARG A 137 -8.82 13.33 42.30
CA ARG A 137 -9.04 13.26 40.85
C ARG A 137 -9.42 11.84 40.44
N PHE A 138 -10.65 11.70 39.99
CA PHE A 138 -11.19 10.46 39.43
C PHE A 138 -11.20 10.54 37.91
N TYR A 139 -10.95 9.42 37.25
CA TYR A 139 -10.82 9.35 35.80
C TYR A 139 -11.81 8.32 35.21
N THR A 140 -12.24 8.55 33.97
CA THR A 140 -13.00 7.57 33.19
C THR A 140 -12.20 6.27 33.04
N HIS A 141 -12.87 5.13 33.13
CA HIS A 141 -12.33 3.77 32.95
C HIS A 141 -11.06 3.48 33.76
N SER A 142 -10.95 4.04 34.96
CA SER A 142 -9.72 3.95 35.78
C SER A 142 -9.99 3.29 37.12
N ARG A 143 -9.10 2.37 37.52
CA ARG A 143 -9.14 1.68 38.82
C ARG A 143 -8.51 2.49 39.97
N PHE A 144 -8.13 3.73 39.70
CA PHE A 144 -7.41 4.57 40.63
C PHE A 144 -7.99 5.97 40.67
N PHE A 145 -7.69 6.66 41.77
CA PHE A 145 -7.76 8.11 41.84
C PHE A 145 -6.42 8.66 42.30
N ASP A 146 -6.10 9.86 41.82
CA ASP A 146 -4.95 10.61 42.30
C ASP A 146 -5.43 11.58 43.37
N PHE A 147 -4.63 11.80 44.41
CA PHE A 147 -4.93 12.78 45.45
C PHE A 147 -3.75 13.71 45.70
N LYS A 148 -4.06 14.89 46.21
CA LYS A 148 -3.08 15.89 46.62
C LYS A 148 -3.51 16.50 47.94
N THR A 149 -2.66 16.41 48.95
CA THR A 149 -2.90 16.95 50.29
C THR A 149 -1.89 18.06 50.57
N THR A 150 -2.39 19.27 50.82
CA THR A 150 -1.58 20.41 51.21
C THR A 150 -1.88 20.78 52.66
N LEU A 151 -0.84 20.79 53.48
CA LEU A 151 -0.90 21.15 54.89
C LEU A 151 -0.14 22.45 55.08
N THR A 152 -0.86 23.52 55.42
CA THR A 152 -0.27 24.83 55.68
C THR A 152 -0.30 25.11 57.17
N PRO A 153 0.86 25.25 57.85
CA PRO A 153 0.90 25.65 59.25
C PRO A 153 0.16 26.98 59.45
N VAL A 154 -0.74 27.06 60.42
CA VAL A 154 -1.53 28.28 60.73
C VAL A 154 -1.52 28.68 62.21
N SER A 155 -1.10 27.79 63.10
CA SER A 155 -0.97 28.08 64.53
C SER A 155 0.12 27.23 65.17
N ASN A 156 0.74 27.75 66.24
CA ASN A 156 1.76 27.03 67.01
C ASN A 156 1.10 26.05 67.98
N VAL A 157 0.43 25.04 67.44
CA VAL A 157 -0.08 23.89 68.19
C VAL A 157 1.00 22.81 68.20
N LYS A 158 1.29 22.26 69.38
CA LYS A 158 2.19 21.11 69.48
C LYS A 158 1.45 19.87 68.98
N VAL A 159 1.89 19.34 67.84
CA VAL A 159 1.34 18.14 67.23
C VAL A 159 2.27 16.96 67.52
N ASP A 160 1.70 15.88 68.07
CA ASP A 160 2.43 14.67 68.46
C ASP A 160 2.77 13.79 67.26
N ALA A 161 1.87 13.76 66.26
CA ALA A 161 2.04 13.03 65.01
C ALA A 161 1.15 13.63 63.91
N LEU A 162 1.60 13.54 62.66
CA LEU A 162 0.86 14.01 61.50
C LEU A 162 0.71 12.87 60.49
N SER A 163 -0.48 12.70 59.95
CA SER A 163 -0.77 11.75 58.89
C SER A 163 -1.31 12.43 57.65
N VAL A 164 -0.76 12.08 56.49
CA VAL A 164 -1.20 12.58 55.18
C VAL A 164 -2.23 11.71 54.51
N PHE A 165 -2.38 10.48 54.99
CA PHE A 165 -3.34 9.53 54.47
C PHE A 165 -3.54 8.45 55.52
N SER A 166 -4.76 8.32 56.04
CA SER A 166 -5.12 7.19 56.88
C SER A 166 -6.36 6.51 56.35
N ALA A 167 -6.52 5.24 56.68
CA ALA A 167 -7.72 4.50 56.36
C ALA A 167 -7.96 3.42 57.40
N PHE A 168 -9.22 3.31 57.82
CA PHE A 168 -9.71 2.22 58.64
C PHE A 168 -10.33 1.16 57.73
N TYR A 169 -9.79 -0.05 57.81
CA TYR A 169 -10.27 -1.21 57.08
C TYR A 169 -10.87 -2.19 58.07
N ARG A 170 -12.00 -2.81 57.71
CA ARG A 170 -12.60 -3.82 58.58
C ARG A 170 -11.67 -5.03 58.66
N LYS A 171 -11.50 -5.59 59.86
CA LYS A 171 -10.69 -6.80 60.07
C LYS A 171 -11.18 -7.93 59.17
N GLY A 172 -10.25 -8.60 58.49
CA GLY A 172 -10.53 -9.67 57.54
C GLY A 172 -10.77 -9.22 56.09
N VAL A 173 -10.84 -7.90 55.81
CA VAL A 173 -10.85 -7.41 54.41
C VAL A 173 -9.46 -7.57 53.77
N PHE A 174 -8.40 -7.33 54.54
CA PHE A 174 -7.02 -7.54 54.14
C PHE A 174 -6.31 -8.44 55.15
N GLU A 175 -5.42 -9.30 54.66
CA GLU A 175 -4.70 -10.28 55.47
C GLU A 175 -3.25 -9.85 55.71
N LYS A 176 -2.69 -9.10 54.76
CA LYS A 176 -1.28 -8.72 54.76
C LYS A 176 -1.01 -7.45 53.97
N VAL A 177 0.19 -6.91 54.18
CA VAL A 177 0.76 -5.82 53.40
C VAL A 177 1.97 -6.31 52.63
N LEU A 178 2.01 -6.03 51.33
CA LEU A 178 3.16 -6.16 50.45
C LEU A 178 3.86 -4.80 50.32
N LEU A 179 5.18 -4.79 50.45
CA LEU A 179 6.02 -3.60 50.33
C LEU A 179 6.77 -3.58 49.00
N SER A 180 7.23 -2.39 48.60
CA SER A 180 7.95 -2.18 47.35
C SER A 180 9.24 -3.00 47.20
N ASN A 181 9.86 -3.42 48.31
CA ASN A 181 11.02 -4.33 48.30
C ASN A 181 10.66 -5.82 48.14
N GLY A 182 9.38 -6.14 47.94
CA GLY A 182 8.87 -7.51 47.81
C GLY A 182 8.61 -8.25 49.12
N SER A 183 8.92 -7.64 50.27
CA SER A 183 8.60 -8.23 51.58
C SER A 183 7.11 -8.10 51.91
N PHE A 184 6.60 -9.02 52.73
CA PHE A 184 5.22 -8.98 53.20
C PHE A 184 5.14 -9.05 54.73
N ILE A 185 4.08 -8.47 55.28
CA ILE A 185 3.77 -8.45 56.71
C ILE A 185 2.33 -8.90 56.90
N ASP A 186 2.14 -10.04 57.56
CA ASP A 186 0.80 -10.57 57.87
C ASP A 186 0.20 -9.83 59.08
N PHE A 187 -1.06 -9.41 58.99
CA PHE A 187 -1.73 -8.67 60.07
C PHE A 187 -1.92 -9.51 61.33
N SER A 188 -2.12 -10.81 61.18
CA SER A 188 -2.16 -11.76 62.30
C SER A 188 -0.86 -11.81 63.13
N SER A 189 0.25 -11.33 62.57
CA SER A 189 1.57 -11.33 63.23
C SER A 189 1.89 -10.03 63.97
N ILE A 190 1.02 -9.02 63.91
CA ILE A 190 1.22 -7.72 64.53
C ILE A 190 0.37 -7.64 65.81
N PRO A 191 0.94 -7.82 67.01
CA PRO A 191 0.27 -7.39 68.23
C PRO A 191 0.37 -5.87 68.35
N GLY A 192 -0.76 -5.18 68.32
CA GLY A 192 -0.84 -3.73 68.49
C GLY A 192 -0.34 -2.90 67.31
N VAL A 193 0.66 -2.03 67.57
CA VAL A 193 1.14 -1.01 66.64
C VAL A 193 2.51 -1.38 66.08
N ARG A 194 2.67 -1.31 64.76
CA ARG A 194 3.96 -1.50 64.08
C ARG A 194 4.19 -0.46 62.99
N SER A 195 5.41 0.08 62.95
CA SER A 195 5.87 1.01 61.92
C SER A 195 6.86 0.34 60.96
N PHE A 196 6.83 0.73 59.68
CA PHE A 196 7.78 0.30 58.66
C PHE A 196 7.84 1.32 57.51
N ASP A 197 8.97 1.33 56.79
CA ASP A 197 9.14 2.12 55.59
C ASP A 197 8.42 1.43 54.40
N PRO A 198 7.42 2.08 53.76
CA PRO A 198 6.76 1.52 52.58
C PRO A 198 7.65 1.50 51.34
N GLY A 199 8.73 2.28 51.30
CA GLY A 199 9.53 2.56 50.10
C GLY A 199 8.69 3.32 49.06
N ASN A 200 8.75 2.90 47.79
CA ASN A 200 8.09 3.62 46.69
C ASN A 200 6.55 3.53 46.72
N TRP A 201 6.04 2.39 47.17
CA TRP A 201 4.63 2.06 47.19
C TRP A 201 4.39 0.90 48.15
N SER A 202 3.14 0.73 48.56
CA SER A 202 2.74 -0.44 49.34
C SER A 202 1.35 -0.90 48.94
N MET A 203 1.07 -2.18 49.20
CA MET A 203 -0.15 -2.83 48.73
C MET A 203 -0.78 -3.65 49.84
N LEU A 204 -2.07 -3.44 50.08
CA LEU A 204 -2.89 -4.31 50.92
C LEU A 204 -3.41 -5.46 50.09
N VAL A 205 -3.29 -6.68 50.61
CA VAL A 205 -3.66 -7.91 49.93
C VAL A 205 -4.71 -8.65 50.76
N GLY A 206 -5.81 -9.04 50.10
CA GLY A 206 -6.94 -9.68 50.75
C GLY A 206 -7.86 -10.42 49.77
N PRO A 207 -8.84 -11.17 50.31
CA PRO A 207 -9.74 -12.00 49.50
C PRO A 207 -10.75 -11.18 48.67
N TYR A 208 -11.01 -9.92 49.03
CA TYR A 208 -11.94 -9.02 48.34
C TYR A 208 -11.21 -8.00 47.45
N GLY A 209 -10.05 -8.40 46.92
CA GLY A 209 -9.19 -7.57 46.10
C GLY A 209 -8.09 -6.87 46.90
N ASN A 210 -7.40 -5.97 46.23
CA ASN A 210 -6.15 -5.40 46.71
C ASN A 210 -6.14 -3.88 46.56
N VAL A 211 -5.43 -3.21 47.46
CA VAL A 211 -5.31 -1.74 47.46
C VAL A 211 -3.85 -1.35 47.37
N TYR A 212 -3.47 -0.74 46.26
CA TYR A 212 -2.15 -0.17 46.03
C TYR A 212 -2.16 1.33 46.36
N VAL A 213 -1.13 1.79 47.08
CA VAL A 213 -0.94 3.19 47.43
C VAL A 213 0.51 3.62 47.23
N THR A 214 0.72 4.77 46.59
CA THR A 214 2.00 5.48 46.53
C THR A 214 1.77 6.95 46.89
N ILE A 215 2.72 7.56 47.59
CA ILE A 215 2.64 8.93 48.09
C ILE A 215 4.02 9.57 48.00
N LYS A 216 4.08 10.82 47.54
CA LYS A 216 5.28 11.64 47.37
C LYS A 216 5.20 12.90 48.24
N PRO A 217 6.33 13.39 48.77
CA PRO A 217 7.66 12.77 48.74
C PRO A 217 7.72 11.54 49.67
N GLU A 218 8.29 10.44 49.18
CA GLU A 218 8.35 9.16 49.88
C GLU A 218 9.26 9.23 51.13
N ALA A 219 10.33 10.04 51.03
CA ALA A 219 11.35 10.16 52.06
C ALA A 219 10.85 10.72 53.41
N LEU A 220 9.67 11.36 53.43
CA LEU A 220 9.09 11.96 54.63
C LEU A 220 8.05 11.03 55.29
N LEU A 221 7.90 9.79 54.82
CA LEU A 221 6.79 8.91 55.19
C LEU A 221 7.25 7.66 55.92
N ASN A 222 6.66 7.43 57.10
CA ASN A 222 6.66 6.13 57.75
C ASN A 222 5.24 5.55 57.72
N ARG A 223 5.10 4.28 57.36
CA ARG A 223 3.80 3.61 57.39
C ARG A 223 3.60 2.92 58.72
N VAL A 224 2.50 3.24 59.40
CA VAL A 224 2.09 2.60 60.65
C VAL A 224 0.84 1.78 60.44
N VAL A 225 0.85 0.56 60.98
CA VAL A 225 -0.29 -0.34 61.06
C VAL A 225 -0.63 -0.56 62.52
N GLU A 226 -1.87 -0.24 62.88
CA GLU A 226 -2.42 -0.44 64.22
C GLU A 226 -3.60 -1.41 64.15
N THR A 227 -3.51 -2.49 64.93
CA THR A 227 -4.46 -3.62 64.90
C THR A 227 -5.22 -3.79 66.21
N ASP A 228 -4.97 -2.96 67.23
CA ASP A 228 -5.66 -3.03 68.53
C ASP A 228 -7.05 -2.38 68.53
N ILE A 229 -7.49 -1.85 67.39
CA ILE A 229 -8.80 -1.21 67.25
C ILE A 229 -9.88 -2.31 67.13
N PRO A 230 -10.98 -2.24 67.91
CA PRO A 230 -12.08 -3.20 67.78
C PRO A 230 -12.62 -3.21 66.34
N ASP A 231 -12.73 -4.39 65.73
CA ASP A 231 -13.28 -4.65 64.39
C ASP A 231 -12.56 -4.01 63.18
N TYR A 232 -11.52 -3.20 63.39
CA TYR A 232 -10.81 -2.48 62.32
C TYR A 232 -9.29 -2.56 62.44
N ASP A 233 -8.60 -2.45 61.29
CA ASP A 233 -7.18 -2.21 61.15
C ASP A 233 -6.98 -0.77 60.65
N LEU A 234 -6.20 0.03 61.38
CA LEU A 234 -5.81 1.38 60.97
C LEU A 234 -4.48 1.31 60.21
N ILE A 235 -4.49 1.86 59.02
CA ILE A 235 -3.30 2.03 58.20
C ILE A 235 -3.10 3.52 57.97
N THR A 236 -1.94 4.02 58.36
CA THR A 236 -1.63 5.45 58.31
C THR A 236 -0.24 5.71 57.78
N TYR A 237 -0.09 6.80 57.02
CA TYR A 237 1.18 7.30 56.50
C TYR A 237 1.57 8.54 57.31
N LEU A 238 2.48 8.33 58.27
CA LEU A 238 2.95 9.35 59.19
C LEU A 238 4.11 10.15 58.62
N ILE A 239 4.14 11.43 58.99
CA ILE A 239 5.27 12.33 58.82
C ILE A 239 5.90 12.58 60.18
N ASP A 240 7.22 12.69 60.23
CA ASP A 240 7.91 13.20 61.41
C ASP A 240 7.59 14.70 61.60
N PRO A 241 6.92 15.11 62.70
CA PRO A 241 6.57 16.50 62.94
C PRO A 241 7.78 17.46 62.98
N SER A 242 9.00 16.95 63.18
CA SER A 242 10.23 17.75 63.15
C SER A 242 10.65 18.20 61.74
N GLU A 243 10.11 17.58 60.69
CA GLU A 243 10.34 17.98 59.29
C GLU A 243 9.46 19.17 58.86
N ILE A 244 8.54 19.61 59.72
CA ILE A 244 7.62 20.71 59.46
C ILE A 244 8.32 22.04 59.73
N SER A 245 8.68 22.77 58.68
CA SER A 245 9.16 24.14 58.83
C SER A 245 7.98 25.10 59.09
N GLU A 246 8.10 26.03 60.04
CA GLU A 246 7.02 26.94 60.47
C GLU A 246 6.42 27.81 59.35
N ASN A 247 7.05 27.90 58.17
CA ASN A 247 6.65 28.84 57.11
C ASN A 247 6.43 28.21 55.71
N ALA A 248 6.56 26.89 55.54
CA ALA A 248 6.38 26.26 54.22
C ALA A 248 5.21 25.26 54.24
N PRO A 249 4.25 25.35 53.29
CA PRO A 249 3.25 24.31 53.10
C PRO A 249 3.90 22.98 52.74
N LEU A 250 3.44 21.91 53.37
CA LEU A 250 3.80 20.55 52.98
C LEU A 250 2.80 20.05 51.95
N VAL A 251 3.32 19.54 50.84
CA VAL A 251 2.50 19.07 49.71
C VAL A 251 2.80 17.61 49.46
N PHE A 252 1.75 16.80 49.55
CA PHE A 252 1.80 15.39 49.27
C PHE A 252 0.94 15.06 48.07
N GLU A 253 1.47 14.23 47.16
CA GLU A 253 0.75 13.77 45.98
C GLU A 253 0.79 12.25 45.97
N GLY A 254 -0.36 11.61 45.79
CA GLY A 254 -0.45 10.17 45.84
C GLY A 254 -1.46 9.59 44.87
N ARG A 255 -1.40 8.27 44.73
CA ARG A 255 -2.32 7.47 43.95
C ARG A 255 -2.84 6.33 44.79
N PHE A 256 -4.16 6.17 44.81
CA PHE A 256 -4.85 5.05 45.41
C PHE A 256 -5.49 4.22 44.30
N MET A 257 -5.20 2.92 44.24
CA MET A 257 -5.64 2.03 43.17
C MET A 257 -6.18 0.72 43.71
N VAL A 258 -7.31 0.25 43.17
CA VAL A 258 -7.84 -1.09 43.44
C VAL A 258 -7.44 -2.08 42.36
N LEU A 259 -7.07 -3.29 42.76
CA LEU A 259 -6.64 -4.35 41.85
C LEU A 259 -7.35 -5.66 42.21
N SER A 260 -7.86 -6.37 41.21
CA SER A 260 -8.54 -7.66 41.39
C SER A 260 -7.57 -8.78 41.77
N GLU A 261 -6.32 -8.68 41.32
CA GLU A 261 -5.25 -9.65 41.58
C GLU A 261 -3.97 -8.91 41.99
N VAL A 262 -3.02 -9.62 42.60
CA VAL A 262 -1.69 -9.08 42.92
C VAL A 262 -0.79 -9.17 41.68
N PRO A 263 -0.43 -8.05 41.02
CA PRO A 263 0.46 -8.07 39.87
C PRO A 263 1.91 -8.40 40.27
N SER A 264 2.77 -8.66 39.29
CA SER A 264 4.22 -8.75 39.52
C SER A 264 4.78 -7.42 40.03
N LEU A 265 5.89 -7.49 40.78
CA LEU A 265 6.58 -6.31 41.31
C LEU A 265 6.93 -5.30 40.19
N ASP A 266 7.40 -5.76 39.04
CA ASP A 266 7.70 -4.90 37.88
C ASP A 266 6.49 -4.09 37.38
N VAL A 267 5.28 -4.64 37.48
CA VAL A 267 4.05 -3.94 37.06
C VAL A 267 3.69 -2.87 38.09
N LEU A 268 3.83 -3.17 39.37
CA LEU A 268 3.62 -2.23 40.47
C LEU A 268 4.63 -1.08 40.44
N ASP A 269 5.91 -1.39 40.19
CA ASP A 269 6.95 -0.38 39.95
C ASP A 269 6.66 0.45 38.69
N GLY A 270 6.16 -0.18 37.63
CA GLY A 270 5.69 0.51 36.43
C GLY A 270 4.60 1.55 36.72
N GLU A 271 3.64 1.23 37.59
CA GLU A 271 2.60 2.18 38.03
C GLU A 271 3.19 3.33 38.87
N TYR A 272 4.15 3.03 39.75
CA TYR A 272 4.91 4.06 40.45
C TYR A 272 5.63 5.02 39.49
N PHE A 273 6.34 4.51 38.47
CA PHE A 273 7.03 5.36 37.49
C PHE A 273 6.08 6.21 36.66
N LYS A 274 4.91 5.68 36.29
CA LYS A 274 3.85 6.45 35.60
C LYS A 274 3.33 7.58 36.47
N HIS A 275 3.26 7.41 37.79
CA HIS A 275 2.84 8.47 38.73
C HIS A 275 3.98 9.46 39.03
N LYS A 276 5.23 8.98 39.17
CA LYS A 276 6.42 9.80 39.45
C LYS A 276 6.81 10.74 38.33
N THR A 277 6.73 10.24 37.12
CA THR A 277 7.05 10.96 35.90
C THR A 277 5.88 10.71 34.96
N PRO A 278 4.73 11.39 35.20
CA PRO A 278 3.63 11.32 34.26
C PRO A 278 4.20 11.68 32.89
N LEU A 279 3.82 10.92 31.86
CA LEU A 279 4.29 11.15 30.49
C LEU A 279 3.99 12.60 30.10
N VAL A 280 4.96 13.50 30.26
CA VAL A 280 4.84 14.88 29.84
C VAL A 280 4.88 14.84 28.32
N VAL A 281 3.72 14.92 27.70
CA VAL A 281 3.63 15.23 26.28
C VAL A 281 3.97 16.71 26.14
N GLU A 282 5.26 17.04 26.01
CA GLU A 282 5.62 18.36 25.49
C GLU A 282 5.14 18.46 24.04
N VAL A 283 3.97 19.07 23.85
CA VAL A 283 3.46 19.42 22.53
C VAL A 283 4.30 20.59 22.01
N SER A 284 5.48 20.28 21.44
CA SER A 284 6.25 21.30 20.74
C SER A 284 5.47 21.75 19.50
N MET A 285 5.29 23.07 19.34
CA MET A 285 4.65 23.59 18.13
C MET A 285 5.41 23.12 16.88
N PRO A 286 4.72 22.66 15.83
CA PRO A 286 5.37 22.11 14.65
C PRO A 286 6.28 23.16 14.01
N LYS A 287 7.58 22.85 13.93
CA LYS A 287 8.59 23.74 13.33
C LYS A 287 8.38 23.93 11.82
N VAL A 288 7.76 22.94 11.17
CA VAL A 288 7.46 22.89 9.74
C VAL A 288 6.11 22.19 9.53
N LEU A 289 5.32 22.66 8.56
CA LEU A 289 4.13 21.99 8.06
C LEU A 289 4.30 21.71 6.57
N PHE A 290 3.79 20.57 6.11
CA PHE A 290 3.76 20.24 4.68
C PHE A 290 2.34 20.36 4.14
N ASN A 291 2.23 20.85 2.91
CA ASN A 291 1.03 20.79 2.11
C ASN A 291 1.40 20.33 0.71
N VAL A 292 0.66 19.37 0.17
CA VAL A 292 0.94 18.81 -1.15
C VAL A 292 -0.22 19.12 -2.09
N LYS A 293 0.11 19.56 -3.30
CA LYS A 293 -0.83 19.64 -4.42
C LYS A 293 -0.31 18.76 -5.54
N GLY A 294 -1.14 17.83 -5.98
CA GLY A 294 -0.82 16.93 -7.09
C GLY A 294 -2.05 16.69 -7.96
N PRO A 295 -1.88 15.98 -9.08
CA PRO A 295 -2.99 15.56 -9.92
C PRO A 295 -3.93 14.62 -9.17
N HIS A 296 -5.23 14.69 -9.50
CA HIS A 296 -6.24 13.81 -8.91
C HIS A 296 -6.14 12.37 -9.40
N LYS A 297 -5.67 12.17 -10.64
CA LYS A 297 -5.39 10.89 -11.29
C LYS A 297 -4.20 11.06 -12.22
N VAL A 298 -3.45 9.99 -12.42
CA VAL A 298 -2.27 9.97 -13.29
C VAL A 298 -2.29 8.68 -14.10
N ASP A 299 -1.91 8.79 -15.36
CA ASP A 299 -1.82 7.64 -16.26
C ASP A 299 -0.48 6.91 -16.06
N ILE A 300 -0.51 5.61 -16.34
CA ILE A 300 0.68 4.76 -16.30
C ILE A 300 1.69 5.24 -17.36
N TYR A 301 2.98 5.13 -17.06
CA TYR A 301 4.10 5.63 -17.88
C TYR A 301 4.19 7.16 -18.10
N GLU A 302 3.15 7.93 -17.77
CA GLU A 302 3.20 9.37 -17.85
C GLU A 302 3.98 10.00 -16.69
N THR A 303 4.79 11.01 -17.02
CA THR A 303 5.46 11.81 -16.00
C THR A 303 4.47 12.80 -15.39
N PHE A 304 4.28 12.75 -14.09
CA PHE A 304 3.40 13.67 -13.37
C PHE A 304 4.14 14.53 -12.34
N LYS A 305 3.52 15.66 -11.99
CA LYS A 305 4.11 16.68 -11.10
C LYS A 305 3.42 16.69 -9.74
N VAL A 306 4.21 16.80 -8.68
CA VAL A 306 3.75 17.01 -7.31
C VAL A 306 4.38 18.30 -6.78
N TYR A 307 3.56 19.23 -6.32
CA TYR A 307 3.99 20.46 -5.67
C TYR A 307 3.99 20.25 -4.16
N LEU A 308 5.17 20.34 -3.55
CA LEU A 308 5.33 20.30 -2.10
C LEU A 308 5.53 21.73 -1.58
N GLN A 309 4.60 22.18 -0.74
CA GLN A 309 4.68 23.43 0.00
C GLN A 309 5.17 23.14 1.41
N VAL A 310 6.33 23.70 1.76
CA VAL A 310 6.97 23.62 3.07
C VAL A 310 6.72 24.94 3.80
N ILE A 311 5.84 24.94 4.80
CA ILE A 311 5.50 26.12 5.59
C ILE A 311 6.37 26.12 6.84
N THR A 312 7.32 27.02 6.92
CA THR A 312 8.24 27.11 8.06
C THR A 312 7.63 27.95 9.18
N ARG A 313 7.78 27.51 10.43
CA ARG A 313 7.45 28.30 11.63
C ARG A 313 8.69 28.82 12.36
N ARG A 314 9.86 28.28 12.02
CA ARG A 314 11.18 28.74 12.46
C ARG A 314 12.15 28.75 11.30
N THR A 315 13.19 29.57 11.42
CA THR A 315 14.28 29.62 10.45
C THR A 315 15.03 28.30 10.46
N LEU A 316 15.21 27.71 9.29
CA LEU A 316 15.94 26.47 9.09
C LEU A 316 17.29 26.76 8.44
N ARG A 317 18.31 26.00 8.82
CA ARG A 317 19.66 26.10 8.25
C ARG A 317 20.14 24.72 7.84
N ARG A 318 20.90 24.65 6.74
CA ARG A 318 21.53 23.43 6.21
C ARG A 318 20.52 22.27 6.10
N ILE A 319 19.50 22.48 5.27
CA ILE A 319 18.44 21.51 5.07
C ILE A 319 18.67 20.64 3.83
N LEU A 320 18.19 19.40 3.95
CA LEU A 320 18.04 18.45 2.86
C LEU A 320 16.56 18.08 2.76
N LEU A 321 15.95 18.39 1.63
CA LEU A 321 14.61 17.97 1.26
C LEU A 321 14.70 16.89 0.20
N ASN A 322 14.16 15.71 0.49
CA ASN A 322 14.22 14.56 -0.40
C ASN A 322 12.85 13.89 -0.56
N ALA A 323 12.65 13.17 -1.66
CA ALA A 323 11.49 12.32 -1.89
C ALA A 323 11.95 10.88 -2.14
N SER A 324 11.26 9.92 -1.54
CA SER A 324 11.44 8.49 -1.77
C SER A 324 10.09 7.84 -2.07
N THR A 325 10.11 6.66 -2.66
CA THR A 325 8.89 5.94 -3.08
C THR A 325 8.86 4.56 -2.44
N SER A 326 7.65 4.02 -2.21
CA SER A 326 7.47 2.72 -1.55
C SER A 326 7.70 1.51 -2.46
N SER A 327 7.90 1.71 -3.76
CA SER A 327 8.02 0.65 -4.76
C SER A 327 8.94 1.07 -5.89
N PRO A 328 9.73 0.14 -6.48
CA PRO A 328 10.50 0.41 -7.69
C PRO A 328 9.61 0.78 -8.88
N ASN A 329 8.32 0.41 -8.86
CA ASN A 329 7.38 0.72 -9.94
C ASN A 329 6.86 2.16 -9.91
N LEU A 330 7.24 2.96 -8.91
CA LEU A 330 7.06 4.41 -8.91
C LEU A 330 8.42 5.06 -8.69
N VAL A 331 8.93 5.78 -9.68
CA VAL A 331 10.27 6.37 -9.64
C VAL A 331 10.17 7.88 -9.45
N CYS A 332 10.97 8.41 -8.52
CA CYS A 332 11.21 9.86 -8.39
C CYS A 332 12.27 10.28 -9.41
N LEU A 333 11.91 11.16 -10.33
CA LEU A 333 12.81 11.71 -11.37
C LEU A 333 13.53 12.97 -10.89
N SER A 334 13.08 13.57 -9.79
CA SER A 334 13.68 14.77 -9.19
C SER A 334 14.87 14.42 -8.29
N LYS A 335 15.89 15.29 -8.30
CA LYS A 335 17.04 15.21 -7.38
C LYS A 335 16.68 15.80 -6.00
N PRO A 336 17.35 15.36 -4.92
CA PRO A 336 17.22 15.99 -3.61
C PRO A 336 17.58 17.48 -3.66
N ILE A 337 16.87 18.29 -2.87
CA ILE A 337 17.07 19.73 -2.81
C ILE A 337 17.84 20.07 -1.53
N TYR A 338 18.96 20.77 -1.70
CA TYR A 338 19.76 21.29 -0.60
C TYR A 338 19.55 22.80 -0.50
N SER A 339 19.30 23.30 0.71
CA SER A 339 19.33 24.73 0.98
C SER A 339 20.11 25.03 2.24
N SER A 340 21.03 25.99 2.16
CA SER A 340 21.78 26.46 3.33
C SER A 340 20.89 27.20 4.31
N PHE A 341 19.76 27.77 3.86
CA PHE A 341 18.93 28.68 4.64
C PHE A 341 17.49 28.75 4.12
N VAL A 342 16.51 28.63 5.03
CA VAL A 342 15.09 28.90 4.77
C VAL A 342 14.54 29.77 5.91
N PRO A 343 14.05 30.99 5.63
CA PRO A 343 13.47 31.88 6.65
C PRO A 343 12.32 31.25 7.45
N SER A 344 12.01 31.80 8.62
CA SER A 344 10.76 31.52 9.35
C SER A 344 9.55 32.15 8.67
N ASN A 345 8.37 31.55 8.86
CA ASN A 345 7.06 32.08 8.43
C ASN A 345 6.91 32.28 6.92
N ILE A 346 7.59 31.44 6.12
CA ILE A 346 7.42 31.45 4.67
C ILE A 346 6.83 30.13 4.18
N THR A 347 6.21 30.19 2.99
CA THR A 347 5.82 29.00 2.24
C THR A 347 6.84 28.77 1.14
N TRP A 348 7.74 27.82 1.35
CA TRP A 348 8.71 27.39 0.36
C TRP A 348 8.11 26.30 -0.52
N THR A 349 7.89 26.59 -1.81
CA THR A 349 7.27 25.63 -2.75
C THR A 349 8.32 24.97 -3.62
N THR A 350 8.26 23.65 -3.73
CA THR A 350 9.15 22.82 -4.56
C THR A 350 8.33 21.92 -5.49
N THR A 351 8.89 21.61 -6.66
CA THR A 351 8.22 20.79 -7.69
C THR A 351 8.98 19.48 -7.88
N TRP A 352 8.26 18.38 -7.79
CA TRP A 352 8.78 17.02 -7.88
C TRP A 352 8.14 16.27 -9.05
N TYR A 353 8.94 15.49 -9.77
CA TYR A 353 8.51 14.73 -10.93
C TYR A 353 8.59 13.24 -10.65
N PHE A 354 7.54 12.51 -10.99
CA PHE A 354 7.43 11.07 -10.78
C PHE A 354 6.91 10.37 -12.04
N ARG A 355 7.20 9.08 -12.17
CA ARG A 355 6.65 8.20 -13.21
C ARG A 355 6.37 6.82 -12.63
N ALA A 356 5.19 6.27 -12.95
CA ALA A 356 4.83 4.91 -12.57
C ALA A 356 4.96 3.93 -13.75
N SER A 357 5.38 2.69 -13.49
CA SER A 357 5.49 1.62 -14.49
C SER A 357 4.49 0.48 -14.31
N SER A 358 3.72 0.48 -13.22
CA SER A 358 2.59 -0.44 -13.02
C SER A 358 1.43 0.28 -12.33
N GLU A 359 0.22 -0.23 -12.49
CA GLU A 359 -0.96 0.16 -11.73
C GLU A 359 -0.78 -0.15 -10.23
N GLY A 360 -1.54 0.54 -9.38
CA GLY A 360 -1.55 0.29 -7.94
C GLY A 360 -1.61 1.55 -7.08
N ILE A 361 -1.52 1.33 -5.77
CA ILE A 361 -1.48 2.39 -4.77
C ILE A 361 -0.05 2.50 -4.25
N TYR A 362 0.58 3.65 -4.48
CA TYR A 362 1.96 3.91 -4.07
C TYR A 362 2.02 4.97 -2.97
N THR A 363 3.08 4.92 -2.18
CA THR A 363 3.39 5.99 -1.21
C THR A 363 4.62 6.75 -1.69
N ILE A 364 4.51 8.08 -1.73
CA ILE A 364 5.66 8.99 -1.85
C ILE A 364 5.93 9.56 -0.46
N ASN A 365 7.15 9.37 0.04
CA ASN A 365 7.59 9.91 1.32
C ASN A 365 8.51 11.10 1.07
N PHE A 366 8.03 12.30 1.43
CA PHE A 366 8.87 13.49 1.51
C PHE A 366 9.56 13.53 2.87
N SER A 367 10.86 13.80 2.86
CA SER A 367 11.68 13.95 4.06
C SER A 367 12.37 15.30 4.05
N LEU A 368 12.28 16.04 5.15
CA LEU A 368 13.06 17.25 5.39
C LEU A 368 13.91 17.03 6.63
N SER A 369 15.22 17.10 6.47
CA SER A 369 16.19 16.97 7.56
C SER A 369 17.13 18.17 7.61
N THR A 370 17.58 18.54 8.81
CA THR A 370 18.75 19.42 8.98
C THR A 370 20.00 18.56 9.06
N TRP A 371 21.14 19.02 8.52
CA TRP A 371 22.41 18.27 8.50
C TRP A 371 22.94 17.79 9.86
N ASN A 372 22.54 18.45 10.94
CA ASN A 372 22.87 18.05 12.32
C ASN A 372 21.80 17.16 12.97
N GLU A 373 20.83 16.67 12.18
CA GLU A 373 19.69 15.83 12.58
C GLU A 373 18.81 16.41 13.71
N THR A 374 18.98 17.69 14.07
CA THR A 374 18.17 18.36 15.10
C THR A 374 16.69 18.49 14.73
N MET A 375 16.35 18.24 13.46
CA MET A 375 14.98 18.16 12.98
C MET A 375 14.92 17.21 11.79
N SER A 376 14.00 16.25 11.85
CA SER A 376 13.61 15.41 10.73
C SER A 376 12.08 15.35 10.68
N VAL A 377 11.50 15.60 9.50
CA VAL A 377 10.06 15.53 9.28
C VAL A 377 9.80 14.65 8.06
N LEU A 378 8.88 13.70 8.22
CA LEU A 378 8.41 12.80 7.17
C LEU A 378 6.96 13.12 6.83
N TYR A 379 6.63 13.11 5.55
CA TYR A 379 5.27 13.33 5.06
C TYR A 379 4.97 12.41 3.90
N ASN A 380 3.94 11.58 4.10
CA ASN A 380 3.60 10.52 3.19
C ASN A 380 2.33 10.89 2.44
N ILE A 381 2.37 10.78 1.12
CA ILE A 381 1.17 10.89 0.27
C ILE A 381 0.92 9.56 -0.40
N LYS A 382 -0.36 9.20 -0.53
CA LYS A 382 -0.79 8.07 -1.35
C LYS A 382 -1.11 8.57 -2.76
N VAL A 383 -0.56 7.91 -3.76
CA VAL A 383 -0.86 8.14 -5.18
C VAL A 383 -1.52 6.88 -5.71
N VAL A 384 -2.68 7.03 -6.34
CA VAL A 384 -3.41 5.93 -6.96
C VAL A 384 -3.17 6.00 -8.46
N ILE A 385 -2.53 4.98 -9.01
CA ILE A 385 -2.46 4.72 -10.45
C ILE A 385 -3.60 3.75 -10.75
N PRO A 386 -4.70 4.21 -11.37
CA PRO A 386 -5.87 3.38 -11.59
C PRO A 386 -5.53 2.21 -12.52
N VAL A 387 -6.13 1.05 -12.25
CA VAL A 387 -6.17 -0.06 -13.19
C VAL A 387 -6.99 0.39 -14.40
N LEU A 388 -6.37 0.49 -15.57
CA LEU A 388 -7.08 0.79 -16.81
C LEU A 388 -7.83 -0.47 -17.26
N ALA A 389 -9.10 -0.55 -16.84
CA ALA A 389 -10.12 -1.52 -17.25
C ALA A 389 -9.81 -3.01 -16.97
N PRO A 390 -10.82 -3.85 -16.69
CA PRO A 390 -10.60 -5.28 -16.50
C PRO A 390 -9.99 -5.90 -17.76
N SER A 391 -9.10 -6.88 -17.59
CA SER A 391 -8.68 -7.74 -18.70
C SER A 391 -9.87 -8.55 -19.20
N VAL A 392 -9.97 -8.71 -20.51
CA VAL A 392 -11.00 -9.48 -21.20
C VAL A 392 -10.32 -10.54 -22.06
N ASP A 393 -10.98 -11.70 -22.19
CA ASP A 393 -10.50 -12.77 -23.06
C ASP A 393 -10.89 -12.47 -24.51
N VAL A 394 -9.89 -12.41 -25.39
CA VAL A 394 -10.02 -12.12 -26.82
C VAL A 394 -9.51 -13.33 -27.60
N ALA A 395 -10.24 -13.73 -28.63
CA ALA A 395 -9.77 -14.75 -29.57
C ALA A 395 -9.32 -14.08 -30.87
N PHE A 396 -8.08 -14.33 -31.28
CA PHE A 396 -7.52 -13.88 -32.55
C PHE A 396 -7.61 -15.00 -33.58
N ARG A 397 -8.14 -14.68 -34.76
CA ARG A 397 -8.10 -15.53 -35.96
C ARG A 397 -7.20 -14.87 -37.00
N VAL A 398 -6.04 -15.44 -37.27
CA VAL A 398 -5.12 -14.95 -38.28
C VAL A 398 -5.49 -15.56 -39.63
N VAL A 399 -5.63 -14.72 -40.65
CA VAL A 399 -6.07 -15.11 -42.00
C VAL A 399 -5.20 -14.49 -43.09
N ASP A 400 -5.35 -14.98 -44.31
CA ASP A 400 -4.86 -14.38 -45.56
C ASP A 400 -5.46 -12.99 -45.82
N PHE A 401 -5.09 -12.39 -46.95
CA PHE A 401 -5.47 -11.01 -47.24
C PHE A 401 -6.97 -10.84 -47.50
N ASP A 402 -7.61 -11.76 -48.20
CA ASP A 402 -9.05 -11.76 -48.47
C ASP A 402 -9.87 -12.19 -47.23
N GLY A 403 -9.30 -13.06 -46.39
CA GLY A 403 -9.85 -13.52 -45.11
C GLY A 403 -10.46 -14.92 -45.16
N GLU A 404 -10.18 -15.67 -46.22
CA GLU A 404 -10.70 -17.01 -46.48
C GLU A 404 -9.93 -18.08 -45.70
N THR A 405 -8.60 -18.08 -45.80
CA THR A 405 -7.71 -19.11 -45.27
C THR A 405 -7.14 -18.73 -43.91
N ALA A 406 -7.19 -19.63 -42.94
CA ALA A 406 -6.53 -19.43 -41.65
C ALA A 406 -5.01 -19.67 -41.75
N ILE A 407 -4.21 -18.74 -41.24
CA ILE A 407 -2.75 -18.81 -41.27
C ILE A 407 -2.21 -19.09 -39.85
N GLY A 408 -1.66 -20.29 -39.65
CA GLY A 408 -1.03 -20.72 -38.40
C GLY A 408 0.50 -20.74 -38.45
N ASP A 409 1.12 -21.18 -37.35
CA ASP A 409 2.59 -21.23 -37.17
C ASP A 409 3.26 -19.86 -37.34
N VAL A 410 2.68 -18.85 -36.71
CA VAL A 410 3.12 -17.45 -36.74
C VAL A 410 3.22 -16.87 -35.33
N ASP A 411 4.06 -15.86 -35.15
CA ASP A 411 4.15 -15.09 -33.90
C ASP A 411 3.29 -13.83 -34.00
N LEU A 412 2.35 -13.68 -33.06
CA LEU A 412 1.54 -12.48 -32.89
C LEU A 412 2.11 -11.62 -31.75
N VAL A 413 2.53 -10.40 -32.08
CA VAL A 413 3.05 -9.41 -31.13
C VAL A 413 2.05 -8.26 -31.00
N LEU A 414 1.56 -8.03 -29.79
CA LEU A 414 0.66 -6.92 -29.48
C LEU A 414 1.47 -5.77 -28.88
N LEU A 415 1.35 -4.58 -29.48
CA LEU A 415 1.94 -3.34 -28.98
C LEU A 415 0.85 -2.40 -28.44
N ASP A 416 1.15 -1.67 -27.38
CA ASP A 416 0.27 -0.62 -26.87
C ASP A 416 0.35 0.68 -27.71
N LYS A 417 -0.36 1.73 -27.27
CA LYS A 417 -0.36 3.06 -27.93
C LYS A 417 1.01 3.76 -27.94
N TYR A 418 1.96 3.32 -27.12
CA TYR A 418 3.32 3.87 -27.05
C TYR A 418 4.32 3.04 -27.86
N GLY A 419 3.92 1.86 -28.34
CA GLY A 419 4.76 0.95 -29.11
C GLY A 419 5.47 -0.10 -28.25
N ASP A 420 5.14 -0.21 -26.96
CA ASP A 420 5.72 -1.20 -26.06
C ASP A 420 5.04 -2.56 -26.24
N VAL A 421 5.82 -3.65 -26.16
CA VAL A 421 5.31 -5.02 -26.29
C VAL A 421 4.48 -5.39 -25.06
N VAL A 422 3.19 -5.60 -25.29
CA VAL A 422 2.22 -6.07 -24.30
C VAL A 422 2.21 -7.58 -24.22
N LYS A 423 2.29 -8.25 -25.37
CA LYS A 423 2.23 -9.72 -25.46
C LYS A 423 2.88 -10.25 -26.72
N THR A 424 3.46 -11.44 -26.61
CA THR A 424 3.92 -12.26 -27.74
C THR A 424 3.28 -13.63 -27.63
N LEU A 425 2.65 -14.09 -28.71
CA LEU A 425 1.83 -15.30 -28.75
C LEU A 425 2.22 -16.14 -29.96
N ALA A 426 2.51 -17.43 -29.74
CA ALA A 426 2.70 -18.38 -30.81
C ALA A 426 1.33 -18.89 -31.28
N VAL A 427 0.89 -18.49 -32.47
CA VAL A 427 -0.38 -18.90 -33.06
C VAL A 427 -0.24 -20.32 -33.61
N PRO A 428 -1.08 -21.27 -33.16
CA PRO A 428 -0.99 -22.66 -33.58
C PRO A 428 -1.35 -22.85 -35.07
N PRO A 429 -1.10 -24.04 -35.67
CA PRO A 429 -1.44 -24.33 -37.06
C PRO A 429 -2.89 -24.06 -37.47
N SER A 430 -3.82 -24.02 -36.51
CA SER A 430 -5.24 -23.70 -36.76
C SER A 430 -5.50 -22.23 -37.09
N GLY A 431 -4.51 -21.35 -36.92
CA GLY A 431 -4.64 -19.90 -37.09
C GLY A 431 -5.47 -19.20 -36.00
N ASN A 432 -5.87 -19.89 -34.94
CA ASN A 432 -6.70 -19.34 -33.86
C ASN A 432 -5.99 -19.41 -32.51
N ILE A 433 -6.02 -18.32 -31.74
CA ILE A 433 -5.47 -18.25 -30.38
C ILE A 433 -6.32 -17.39 -29.46
N THR A 434 -6.50 -17.80 -28.21
CA THR A 434 -7.22 -17.01 -27.20
C THR A 434 -6.26 -16.50 -26.15
N THR A 435 -6.46 -15.27 -25.70
CA THR A 435 -5.59 -14.63 -24.72
C THR A 435 -6.33 -13.54 -23.94
N SER A 436 -5.91 -13.28 -22.70
CA SER A 436 -6.44 -12.17 -21.90
C SER A 436 -5.61 -10.88 -22.12
N VAL A 437 -6.26 -9.77 -22.45
CA VAL A 437 -5.65 -8.44 -22.62
C VAL A 437 -6.51 -7.35 -21.97
N GLN A 438 -5.91 -6.22 -21.61
CA GLN A 438 -6.68 -5.07 -21.11
C GLN A 438 -7.56 -4.49 -22.23
N VAL A 439 -8.63 -3.79 -21.82
CA VAL A 439 -9.45 -3.01 -22.76
C VAL A 439 -8.62 -1.81 -23.25
N GLY A 440 -8.53 -1.62 -24.57
CA GLY A 440 -7.74 -0.57 -25.17
C GLY A 440 -7.43 -0.78 -26.65
N GLY A 441 -6.75 0.20 -27.25
CA GLY A 441 -6.24 0.12 -28.62
C GLY A 441 -4.86 -0.52 -28.67
N TYR A 442 -4.64 -1.41 -29.63
CA TYR A 442 -3.39 -2.13 -29.85
C TYR A 442 -2.98 -2.14 -31.32
N LYS A 443 -1.68 -2.31 -31.55
CA LYS A 443 -1.12 -2.65 -32.85
C LYS A 443 -0.65 -4.11 -32.82
N ALA A 444 -1.25 -4.94 -33.66
CA ALA A 444 -0.94 -6.36 -33.81
C ALA A 444 0.02 -6.57 -34.99
N LEU A 445 1.24 -7.04 -34.70
CA LEU A 445 2.25 -7.41 -35.68
C LEU A 445 2.33 -8.93 -35.79
N ILE A 446 2.36 -9.46 -37.02
CA ILE A 446 2.36 -10.91 -37.29
C ILE A 446 3.65 -11.27 -37.99
N TYR A 447 4.39 -12.21 -37.43
CA TYR A 447 5.67 -12.67 -37.96
C TYR A 447 5.64 -14.14 -38.35
N ARG A 448 6.28 -14.49 -39.47
CA ARG A 448 6.56 -15.88 -39.84
C ARG A 448 8.05 -16.02 -40.06
N ASN A 449 8.70 -16.93 -39.32
CA ASN A 449 10.15 -17.14 -39.38
C ASN A 449 10.96 -15.83 -39.28
N GLY A 450 10.51 -14.91 -38.40
CA GLY A 450 11.13 -13.59 -38.18
C GLY A 450 10.84 -12.51 -39.22
N SER A 451 10.09 -12.81 -40.29
CA SER A 451 9.66 -11.82 -41.28
C SER A 451 8.26 -11.30 -40.95
N LEU A 452 8.07 -9.97 -40.99
CA LEU A 452 6.78 -9.32 -40.75
C LEU A 452 5.87 -9.56 -41.96
N ILE A 453 4.74 -10.23 -41.73
CA ILE A 453 3.76 -10.62 -42.75
C ILE A 453 2.37 -10.03 -42.49
N GLY A 454 2.21 -9.16 -41.49
CA GLY A 454 0.93 -8.51 -41.23
C GLY A 454 1.01 -7.46 -40.13
N CYS A 455 0.18 -6.43 -40.26
CA CYS A 455 0.08 -5.33 -39.29
C CYS A 455 -1.37 -4.83 -39.22
N ASN A 456 -2.02 -5.00 -38.07
CA ASN A 456 -3.41 -4.63 -37.85
C ASN A 456 -3.52 -3.68 -36.65
N SER A 457 -4.39 -2.66 -36.75
CA SER A 457 -4.78 -1.85 -35.60
C SER A 457 -6.10 -2.39 -35.06
N ILE A 458 -6.16 -2.69 -33.76
CA ILE A 458 -7.33 -3.29 -33.11
C ILE A 458 -7.75 -2.47 -31.89
N GLU A 459 -9.04 -2.47 -31.58
CA GLU A 459 -9.59 -1.86 -30.37
C GLU A 459 -10.38 -2.93 -29.63
N VAL A 460 -9.92 -3.27 -28.43
CA VAL A 460 -10.53 -4.28 -27.58
C VAL A 460 -11.40 -3.57 -26.55
N SER A 461 -12.71 -3.77 -26.61
CA SER A 461 -13.66 -3.15 -25.66
C SER A 461 -14.34 -4.16 -24.73
N LYS A 462 -14.39 -5.43 -25.14
CA LYS A 462 -15.02 -6.56 -24.45
C LYS A 462 -14.44 -7.88 -24.98
N SER A 463 -14.83 -9.01 -24.40
CA SER A 463 -14.50 -10.31 -24.97
C SER A 463 -15.12 -10.48 -26.35
N GLU A 464 -14.28 -10.70 -27.35
CA GLU A 464 -14.68 -10.81 -28.75
C GLU A 464 -13.68 -11.61 -29.59
N ASN A 465 -14.12 -11.98 -30.80
CA ASN A 465 -13.30 -12.64 -31.80
C ASN A 465 -12.83 -11.59 -32.81
N ILE A 466 -11.52 -11.42 -32.95
CA ILE A 466 -10.89 -10.43 -33.84
C ILE A 466 -10.16 -11.17 -34.95
N THR A 467 -10.51 -10.85 -36.19
CA THR A 467 -9.81 -11.37 -37.39
C THR A 467 -8.64 -10.44 -37.73
N LEU A 468 -7.44 -11.01 -37.89
CA LEU A 468 -6.22 -10.30 -38.24
C LEU A 468 -5.77 -10.73 -39.63
N LYS A 469 -5.73 -9.78 -40.58
CA LYS A 469 -5.31 -10.06 -41.96
C LYS A 469 -3.80 -10.04 -42.08
N THR A 470 -3.27 -10.97 -42.87
CA THR A 470 -1.87 -11.01 -43.29
C THR A 470 -1.73 -10.47 -44.71
N TRP A 471 -0.49 -10.26 -45.13
CA TRP A 471 -0.12 -9.94 -46.51
C TRP A 471 0.21 -11.22 -47.27
N ALA A 472 -0.62 -12.26 -47.11
CA ALA A 472 -0.61 -13.44 -47.96
C ALA A 472 -1.56 -13.18 -49.12
N TYR A 473 -1.02 -13.20 -50.34
CA TYR A 473 -1.66 -12.75 -51.56
C TYR A 473 -1.75 -13.87 -52.58
N ASP A 474 -2.77 -13.82 -53.41
CA ASP A 474 -2.85 -14.66 -54.59
C ASP A 474 -2.08 -14.02 -55.74
N PHE A 475 -1.17 -14.79 -56.33
CA PHE A 475 -0.29 -14.34 -57.41
C PHE A 475 -0.51 -15.20 -58.66
N ASN A 476 -0.73 -14.55 -59.79
CA ASN A 476 -1.03 -15.19 -61.06
C ASN A 476 0.12 -14.98 -62.06
N VAL A 477 0.44 -16.01 -62.82
CA VAL A 477 1.30 -15.89 -64.01
C VAL A 477 0.49 -16.30 -65.24
N LEU A 478 0.36 -15.36 -66.18
CA LEU A 478 -0.35 -15.56 -67.44
C LEU A 478 0.65 -15.81 -68.57
N ALA A 479 0.74 -17.05 -69.03
CA ALA A 479 1.58 -17.48 -70.14
C ALA A 479 0.80 -17.37 -71.47
N VAL A 480 1.30 -16.56 -72.40
CA VAL A 480 0.68 -16.32 -73.72
C VAL A 480 1.74 -16.30 -74.83
N ASN A 481 1.35 -16.58 -76.08
CA ASN A 481 2.20 -16.32 -77.24
C ASN A 481 2.13 -14.85 -77.70
N GLU A 482 2.88 -14.50 -78.75
CA GLU A 482 2.88 -13.16 -79.36
C GLU A 482 1.49 -12.69 -79.85
N GLU A 483 0.59 -13.62 -80.18
CA GLU A 483 -0.78 -13.32 -80.61
C GLU A 483 -1.76 -13.19 -79.42
N GLY A 484 -1.27 -13.31 -78.18
CA GLY A 484 -2.07 -13.29 -76.95
C GLY A 484 -2.83 -14.59 -76.67
N LYS A 485 -2.53 -15.68 -77.38
CA LYS A 485 -3.14 -16.99 -77.17
C LYS A 485 -2.51 -17.70 -75.97
N PRO A 486 -3.28 -18.34 -75.08
CA PRO A 486 -2.76 -18.98 -73.89
C PRO A 486 -1.82 -20.16 -74.19
N ILE A 487 -0.77 -20.28 -73.38
CA ILE A 487 0.18 -21.40 -73.39
C ILE A 487 -0.05 -22.27 -72.15
N SER A 488 -0.48 -23.52 -72.36
CA SER A 488 -0.61 -24.51 -71.30
C SER A 488 0.71 -25.23 -70.99
N ASP A 489 0.76 -25.82 -69.80
CA ASP A 489 1.83 -26.70 -69.33
C ASP A 489 3.21 -26.04 -69.21
N ALA A 490 3.25 -24.71 -69.12
CA ALA A 490 4.45 -23.98 -68.71
C ALA A 490 4.65 -24.17 -67.20
N LEU A 491 5.83 -24.67 -66.82
CA LEU A 491 6.22 -24.81 -65.42
C LEU A 491 6.67 -23.44 -64.90
N VAL A 492 5.89 -22.92 -63.96
CA VAL A 492 6.20 -21.69 -63.24
C VAL A 492 6.74 -22.05 -61.86
N VAL A 493 7.92 -21.53 -61.54
CA VAL A 493 8.59 -21.72 -60.26
C VAL A 493 8.79 -20.37 -59.60
N LEU A 494 8.29 -20.23 -58.37
CA LEU A 494 8.46 -19.04 -57.55
C LEU A 494 9.31 -19.39 -56.33
N ARG A 495 10.49 -18.78 -56.23
CA ARG A 495 11.41 -18.98 -55.10
C ARG A 495 11.61 -17.66 -54.35
N PRO A 496 11.35 -17.59 -53.03
CA PRO A 496 11.67 -16.40 -52.24
C PRO A 496 13.16 -16.08 -52.34
N LEU A 497 13.53 -14.82 -52.54
CA LEU A 497 14.93 -14.39 -52.48
C LEU A 497 15.47 -14.36 -51.04
N ASN A 498 14.57 -14.36 -50.06
CA ASN A 498 14.92 -14.43 -48.65
C ASN A 498 15.52 -15.81 -48.32
N GLN A 499 16.84 -15.84 -48.06
CA GLN A 499 17.62 -17.07 -47.80
C GLN A 499 17.12 -17.88 -46.59
N ASN A 500 16.31 -17.28 -45.71
CA ASN A 500 15.72 -17.96 -44.56
C ASN A 500 14.47 -18.79 -44.90
N ILE A 501 13.95 -18.70 -46.13
CA ILE A 501 12.76 -19.41 -46.58
C ILE A 501 13.18 -20.37 -47.69
N SER A 502 13.26 -21.66 -47.37
CA SER A 502 13.60 -22.72 -48.35
C SER A 502 12.41 -23.19 -49.20
N ALA A 503 11.25 -22.56 -49.05
CA ALA A 503 10.04 -22.90 -49.81
C ALA A 503 10.24 -22.60 -51.30
N GLU A 504 9.79 -23.51 -52.16
CA GLU A 504 9.74 -23.31 -53.59
C GLU A 504 8.34 -23.67 -54.06
N TYR A 505 7.63 -22.70 -54.63
CA TYR A 505 6.30 -22.91 -55.17
C TYR A 505 6.42 -23.30 -56.63
N ARG A 506 5.70 -24.33 -57.04
CA ARG A 506 5.72 -24.84 -58.42
C ARG A 506 4.29 -25.02 -58.90
N MET A 507 3.98 -24.46 -60.06
CA MET A 507 2.66 -24.56 -60.66
C MET A 507 2.77 -24.68 -62.17
N PHE A 508 1.88 -25.43 -62.79
CA PHE A 508 1.78 -25.48 -64.26
C PHE A 508 0.69 -24.52 -64.73
N SER A 509 0.90 -23.85 -65.87
CA SER A 509 -0.15 -23.07 -66.51
C SER A 509 -1.27 -23.99 -67.03
N ASN A 510 -2.51 -23.64 -66.72
CA ASN A 510 -3.69 -24.39 -67.15
C ASN A 510 -4.05 -24.12 -68.62
N SER A 511 -5.19 -24.61 -69.09
CA SER A 511 -5.67 -24.41 -70.47
C SER A 511 -5.97 -22.95 -70.83
N SER A 512 -6.17 -22.07 -69.85
CA SER A 512 -6.29 -20.61 -70.05
C SER A 512 -4.95 -19.89 -69.93
N GLY A 513 -3.84 -20.62 -69.81
CA GLY A 513 -2.48 -20.06 -69.70
C GLY A 513 -2.13 -19.55 -68.30
N VAL A 514 -2.98 -19.77 -67.29
CA VAL A 514 -2.79 -19.22 -65.94
C VAL A 514 -2.17 -20.25 -65.02
N ALA A 515 -1.10 -19.87 -64.33
CA ALA A 515 -0.57 -20.54 -63.16
C ALA A 515 -0.86 -19.68 -61.92
N ARG A 516 -1.75 -20.15 -61.05
CA ARG A 516 -2.16 -19.43 -59.83
C ARG A 516 -1.43 -19.98 -58.61
N PHE A 517 -0.86 -19.08 -57.83
CA PHE A 517 -0.24 -19.35 -56.53
C PHE A 517 -1.09 -18.71 -55.45
N GLU A 518 -1.66 -19.52 -54.57
CA GLU A 518 -2.51 -19.03 -53.49
C GLU A 518 -1.68 -18.74 -52.24
N ASN A 519 -2.07 -17.72 -51.48
CA ASN A 519 -1.54 -17.44 -50.14
C ASN A 519 -0.01 -17.19 -50.07
N ILE A 520 0.55 -16.51 -51.06
CA ILE A 520 1.97 -16.17 -51.11
C ILE A 520 2.26 -14.91 -50.29
N PHE A 521 3.14 -15.00 -49.29
CA PHE A 521 3.49 -13.85 -48.48
C PHE A 521 4.14 -12.74 -49.30
N ASN A 522 3.90 -11.50 -48.91
CA ASN A 522 4.50 -10.34 -49.53
C ASN A 522 6.04 -10.41 -49.53
N GLY A 523 6.64 -10.03 -50.64
CA GLY A 523 8.10 -10.00 -50.76
C GLY A 523 8.58 -10.17 -52.19
N THR A 524 9.90 -10.21 -52.34
CA THR A 524 10.56 -10.38 -53.62
C THR A 524 10.94 -11.84 -53.85
N TYR A 525 10.57 -12.34 -55.02
CA TYR A 525 10.73 -13.72 -55.44
C TYR A 525 11.48 -13.76 -56.76
N ASN A 526 12.32 -14.78 -56.93
CA ASN A 526 12.81 -15.15 -58.24
C ASN A 526 11.74 -15.99 -58.95
N LEU A 527 11.17 -15.44 -60.01
CA LEU A 527 10.22 -16.10 -60.90
C LEU A 527 10.98 -16.76 -62.04
N LYS A 528 10.80 -18.07 -62.21
CA LYS A 528 11.31 -18.81 -63.36
C LYS A 528 10.15 -19.45 -64.12
N VAL A 529 10.10 -19.21 -65.42
CA VAL A 529 9.12 -19.86 -66.31
C VAL A 529 9.87 -20.75 -67.29
N MET A 530 9.53 -22.02 -67.27
CA MET A 530 10.10 -23.06 -68.12
C MET A 530 9.01 -23.65 -69.00
N TRP A 531 9.32 -23.94 -70.26
CA TRP A 531 8.41 -24.65 -71.15
C TRP A 531 9.19 -25.53 -72.10
N ARG A 532 8.81 -26.81 -72.18
CA ARG A 532 9.50 -27.82 -72.99
C ARG A 532 11.02 -27.87 -72.76
N ASN A 533 11.44 -27.76 -71.49
CA ASN A 533 12.83 -27.69 -71.04
C ASN A 533 13.63 -26.43 -71.42
N GLU A 534 12.99 -25.39 -71.96
CA GLU A 534 13.63 -24.10 -72.20
C GLU A 534 13.21 -23.08 -71.13
N MET A 535 14.17 -22.24 -70.72
CA MET A 535 13.93 -21.14 -69.81
C MET A 535 13.41 -19.94 -70.61
N VAL A 536 12.16 -19.59 -70.37
CA VAL A 536 11.48 -18.48 -71.06
C VAL A 536 11.66 -17.18 -70.29
N GLU A 537 11.60 -17.24 -68.97
CA GLU A 537 11.81 -16.07 -68.13
C GLU A 537 12.52 -16.45 -66.83
N ASN A 538 13.36 -15.53 -66.34
CA ASN A 538 14.03 -15.60 -65.05
C ASN A 538 14.28 -14.18 -64.54
N LEU A 539 13.40 -13.69 -63.68
CA LEU A 539 13.48 -12.33 -63.12
C LEU A 539 13.06 -12.29 -61.66
N ASP A 540 13.35 -11.17 -61.00
CA ASP A 540 12.90 -10.90 -59.65
C ASP A 540 11.59 -10.11 -59.68
N ILE A 541 10.53 -10.67 -59.08
CA ILE A 541 9.20 -10.08 -58.99
C ILE A 541 8.84 -9.74 -57.55
N ASN A 542 8.16 -8.62 -57.34
CA ASN A 542 7.69 -8.20 -56.03
C ASN A 542 6.19 -8.46 -55.89
N VAL A 543 5.82 -9.43 -55.05
CA VAL A 543 4.41 -9.72 -54.72
C VAL A 543 4.02 -8.82 -53.55
N GLN A 544 3.17 -7.83 -53.82
CA GLN A 544 2.82 -6.78 -52.85
C GLN A 544 1.33 -6.46 -52.78
N GLU A 545 0.54 -7.04 -53.67
CA GLU A 545 -0.91 -6.88 -53.74
C GLU A 545 -1.56 -8.21 -54.15
N ASP A 546 -2.82 -8.36 -53.80
CA ASP A 546 -3.63 -9.53 -54.08
C ASP A 546 -4.08 -9.57 -55.54
N GLU A 547 -4.21 -10.77 -56.10
CA GLU A 547 -4.55 -11.03 -57.51
C GLU A 547 -3.57 -10.44 -58.54
N LEU A 548 -2.35 -10.09 -58.13
CA LEU A 548 -1.32 -9.57 -59.02
C LEU A 548 -1.04 -10.57 -60.14
N THR A 549 -1.13 -10.11 -61.40
CA THR A 549 -0.90 -10.94 -62.58
C THR A 549 0.34 -10.49 -63.34
N HIS A 550 1.33 -11.37 -63.45
CA HIS A 550 2.49 -11.18 -64.33
C HIS A 550 2.26 -11.89 -65.66
N THR A 551 2.42 -11.17 -66.78
CA THR A 551 2.23 -11.76 -68.12
C THR A 551 3.57 -12.12 -68.73
N VAL A 552 3.71 -13.36 -69.19
CA VAL A 552 4.89 -13.89 -69.86
C VAL A 552 4.56 -14.17 -71.31
N VAL A 553 5.26 -13.49 -72.21
CA VAL A 553 5.09 -13.65 -73.65
C VAL A 553 6.15 -14.61 -74.18
N PHE A 554 5.68 -15.67 -74.82
CA PHE A 554 6.50 -16.68 -75.47
C PHE A 554 6.75 -16.25 -76.90
N GLU A 555 7.99 -15.87 -77.20
CA GLU A 555 8.40 -15.59 -78.57
C GLU A 555 8.19 -16.84 -79.42
N ASN A 556 7.50 -16.67 -80.55
CA ASN A 556 7.23 -17.78 -81.46
C ASN A 556 8.57 -18.30 -81.98
N TRP A 557 8.91 -19.56 -81.67
CA TRP A 557 9.84 -20.33 -82.52
C TRP A 557 9.11 -20.71 -83.81
N GLY A 558 8.63 -19.70 -84.52
CA GLY A 558 8.03 -19.86 -85.83
C GLY A 558 9.10 -20.37 -86.76
N VAL A 559 9.01 -21.65 -87.14
CA VAL A 559 9.77 -22.15 -88.28
C VAL A 559 9.32 -21.33 -89.50
N LYS A 560 10.20 -20.45 -89.98
CA LYS A 560 10.01 -19.75 -91.24
C LYS A 560 10.50 -20.68 -92.37
N VAL A 561 9.57 -21.38 -93.03
CA VAL A 561 9.88 -22.13 -94.25
C VAL A 561 9.88 -21.16 -95.42
N GLU A 562 11.06 -20.84 -95.96
CA GLU A 562 11.22 -20.01 -97.15
C GLU A 562 11.48 -20.91 -98.36
N ILE A 563 10.50 -21.01 -99.27
CA ILE A 563 10.64 -21.79 -100.50
C ILE A 563 11.21 -20.85 -101.57
N SER A 564 12.51 -20.93 -101.82
CA SER A 564 13.16 -20.18 -102.90
C SER A 564 13.07 -20.95 -104.21
N VAL A 565 12.41 -20.35 -105.20
CA VAL A 565 12.39 -20.88 -106.58
C VAL A 565 13.48 -20.15 -107.39
N PRO A 566 14.32 -20.84 -108.19
CA PRO A 566 15.38 -20.19 -108.97
C PRO A 566 14.83 -19.18 -109.98
N GLU A 567 15.49 -18.01 -110.08
CA GLU A 567 15.09 -16.87 -110.96
C GLU A 567 14.99 -17.23 -112.46
N LYS A 568 15.64 -18.33 -112.89
CA LYS A 568 15.48 -18.90 -114.23
C LYS A 568 15.11 -20.38 -114.10
N LEU A 569 13.86 -20.68 -114.42
CA LEU A 569 13.43 -22.06 -114.65
C LEU A 569 14.15 -22.61 -115.90
N PRO A 570 14.68 -23.84 -115.85
CA PRO A 570 15.15 -24.55 -117.03
C PRO A 570 14.07 -24.60 -118.11
N GLN A 571 14.48 -24.53 -119.38
CA GLN A 571 13.57 -24.56 -120.52
C GLN A 571 12.69 -25.83 -120.47
N GLY A 572 11.38 -25.65 -120.27
CA GLY A 572 10.39 -26.74 -120.22
C GLY A 572 9.57 -26.84 -118.93
N ILE A 573 9.97 -26.16 -117.84
CA ILE A 573 9.22 -26.18 -116.56
C ILE A 573 8.22 -25.01 -116.52
N ARG A 574 6.96 -25.30 -116.18
CA ARG A 574 5.90 -24.30 -115.96
C ARG A 574 5.46 -24.32 -114.50
N TYR A 575 5.20 -23.14 -113.94
CA TYR A 575 4.52 -23.03 -112.64
C TYR A 575 3.13 -23.65 -112.74
N VAL A 576 2.80 -24.52 -111.79
CA VAL A 576 1.44 -25.03 -111.60
C VAL A 576 0.88 -24.32 -110.36
N CYS A 577 -0.29 -23.69 -110.47
CA CYS A 577 -0.97 -23.03 -109.34
C CYS A 577 -1.67 -24.04 -108.42
N GLU A 578 -1.05 -25.18 -108.15
CA GLU A 578 -1.60 -26.15 -107.20
C GLU A 578 -0.93 -25.94 -105.83
N PRO A 579 -1.69 -25.94 -104.73
CA PRO A 579 -1.12 -25.84 -103.40
C PRO A 579 -0.21 -27.04 -103.15
N VAL A 580 1.08 -26.77 -102.94
CA VAL A 580 2.03 -27.81 -102.51
C VAL A 580 1.72 -28.13 -101.06
N VAL A 581 1.09 -29.28 -100.84
CA VAL A 581 0.81 -29.82 -99.50
C VAL A 581 1.77 -30.96 -99.25
N PHE A 582 2.72 -30.77 -98.33
CA PHE A 582 3.55 -31.87 -97.82
C PHE A 582 3.24 -32.13 -96.35
N PRO A 583 3.11 -33.40 -95.94
CA PRO A 583 2.95 -33.74 -94.53
C PRO A 583 4.27 -33.52 -93.78
N VAL A 584 4.24 -32.69 -92.74
CA VAL A 584 5.38 -32.52 -91.83
C VAL A 584 5.19 -33.48 -90.66
N TYR A 585 6.06 -34.48 -90.57
CA TYR A 585 6.08 -35.42 -89.44
C TYR A 585 7.08 -34.95 -88.39
N PHE A 586 6.58 -34.58 -87.21
CA PHE A 586 7.44 -34.27 -86.06
C PHE A 586 7.73 -35.57 -85.31
N SER A 587 8.99 -36.03 -85.32
CA SER A 587 9.44 -37.08 -84.40
C SER A 587 9.95 -36.45 -83.11
N TYR A 588 9.25 -36.68 -81.99
CA TYR A 588 9.77 -36.32 -80.67
C TYR A 588 10.79 -37.37 -80.23
N GLY A 589 12.08 -37.03 -80.34
CA GLY A 589 13.20 -37.81 -79.82
C GLY A 589 14.33 -36.87 -79.40
N GLU A 590 15.04 -37.22 -78.33
CA GLU A 590 16.08 -36.42 -77.68
C GLU A 590 17.21 -36.03 -78.64
N ALA A 591 17.10 -34.85 -79.24
CA ALA A 591 18.21 -34.03 -79.68
C ALA A 591 17.73 -32.57 -79.69
N ALA A 592 18.45 -31.71 -78.97
CA ALA A 592 18.15 -30.29 -78.72
C ALA A 592 18.24 -29.39 -79.97
N SER A 593 17.84 -29.88 -81.14
CA SER A 593 17.79 -29.15 -82.40
C SER A 593 16.80 -29.88 -83.30
N GLY A 594 15.54 -29.45 -83.34
CA GLY A 594 14.57 -30.01 -84.29
C GLY A 594 15.08 -29.81 -85.71
N SER A 595 15.42 -30.90 -86.42
CA SER A 595 15.73 -30.85 -87.85
C SER A 595 14.45 -31.08 -88.65
N ILE A 596 14.11 -30.16 -89.56
CA ILE A 596 13.07 -30.39 -90.56
C ILE A 596 13.67 -31.26 -91.65
N ARG A 597 13.04 -32.40 -91.90
CA ARG A 597 13.43 -33.34 -92.96
C ARG A 597 12.40 -33.22 -94.07
N ILE A 598 12.83 -32.73 -95.23
CA ILE A 598 11.99 -32.71 -96.43
C ILE A 598 12.18 -34.06 -97.11
N ILE A 599 11.10 -34.84 -97.11
CA ILE A 599 11.02 -36.18 -97.68
C ILE A 599 10.16 -36.08 -98.95
N ASP A 600 10.63 -36.67 -100.05
CA ASP A 600 9.84 -36.72 -101.28
C ASP A 600 8.66 -37.70 -101.18
N GLU A 601 7.83 -37.74 -102.22
CA GLU A 601 6.63 -38.58 -102.30
C GLU A 601 6.94 -40.09 -102.23
N ASP A 602 8.20 -40.48 -102.46
CA ASP A 602 8.71 -41.86 -102.36
C ASP A 602 9.38 -42.16 -100.99
N GLY A 603 9.38 -41.19 -100.06
CA GLY A 603 9.93 -41.34 -98.72
C GLY A 603 11.45 -41.21 -98.63
N LYS A 604 12.13 -40.60 -99.61
CA LYS A 604 13.58 -40.33 -99.57
C LYS A 604 13.91 -38.91 -99.11
N GLU A 605 14.94 -38.78 -98.26
CA GLU A 605 15.48 -37.49 -97.85
C GLU A 605 16.33 -36.84 -98.95
N THR A 606 16.12 -35.54 -99.15
CA THR A 606 16.94 -34.75 -100.09
C THR A 606 18.20 -34.20 -99.36
N PRO A 607 19.43 -34.31 -99.89
CA PRO A 607 20.64 -33.88 -99.18
C PRO A 607 20.75 -32.35 -99.09
N HIS A 608 20.97 -31.80 -97.90
CA HIS A 608 21.29 -30.38 -97.70
C HIS A 608 22.79 -30.11 -97.88
N THR A 609 23.13 -29.15 -98.76
CA THR A 609 24.47 -28.56 -98.85
C THR A 609 24.58 -27.40 -97.84
N LYS A 610 25.61 -27.43 -96.99
CA LYS A 610 25.91 -26.39 -95.98
C LYS A 610 26.11 -25.00 -96.61
N TYR A 611 25.57 -23.97 -95.95
CA TYR A 611 26.14 -22.63 -95.88
C TYR A 611 26.30 -22.22 -94.43
#